data_AF-A0A4R7K8W6-F1
#
_entry.id   AF-A0A4R7K8W6-F1
#
_cell.length_a   1.000
_cell.length_b   1.000
_cell.length_c   1.000
_cell.angle_alpha   90.00
_cell.angle_beta   90.00
_cell.angle_gamma   90.00
#
_symmetry.space_group_name_H-M   'P 1'
#
loop_
_entity.id
_entity.type
_entity.pdbx_description
1 polymer ?
#
loop_
_entity_poly.entity_id
_entity_poly.type
_entity_poly.pdbx_seq_one_letter_code
_entity_poly.pdbx_strand_id
1 'polypeptide(L)'
;MKYIKSNFSKVISLCFILLIISCNDKNKKKEAAEISTEISLPERPNILWLVTEDMSAYLPSFGDSTIVTPNLSRLANEGVIYPNLFSTSGVCAPSRAAITTGMYPSSIGANHMRTTSYTEVTGLPAYGAVPPPEVKMISELLRREGYYCTNNYKTDYQFNAPVTAWDENGPYAHWRNRDKDQPFFSVVNFTETHESGLFEPYGHRYIEKRHYQLGDRSFKWKEGRMSEEETPKHIAKDTKFNIPPYLPDTEVVQRDMWKMYNNIAEMDSQLGAVLKQLEDDGLLENTIVFFYGDHGGTMPRQKRLIYDSGLKTPMIIRFPNKVNAGSKDDQLISFVDFAPTLLSLTGSEPYDYMQGQAFLGEFKAKNKREYIYGAADRFDGFTDAIRAVRDSRFKYIRNYRPEQGYYLPIDYRENIPTMQELLRLRDAGKLDSVQSLWFGSTKPVEELYDCQLDPHEINNLANNPEYAETLKKLSGELDKWIANIGDQPNLPEGELLTQLWEGEEVQPVTLNPTADFLASTVAITCATEGASIGYKITDDNKKESTVWQVYVDPFKLPENSTLSIQSHRIGFKPSGIVVVNK
;
A
#
# COMPACT_ATOMS: atom_id res chain seq x y z
N MET A 1 21.95 51.91 -73.26
CA MET A 1 22.00 51.33 -74.62
C MET A 1 20.86 50.30 -74.71
N LYS A 2 19.70 50.61 -75.31
CA LYS A 2 19.35 50.39 -76.74
C LYS A 2 19.61 48.90 -77.10
N TYR A 3 18.67 47.99 -77.37
CA TYR A 3 17.48 47.90 -78.26
C TYR A 3 16.72 46.60 -77.84
N ILE A 4 15.38 46.49 -77.72
CA ILE A 4 14.27 46.50 -78.70
C ILE A 4 13.88 45.10 -79.25
N LYS A 5 12.56 44.78 -79.10
CA LYS A 5 11.65 43.96 -79.95
C LYS A 5 11.92 42.44 -80.06
N SER A 6 10.98 41.54 -80.40
CA SER A 6 9.53 41.49 -80.69
C SER A 6 9.29 40.03 -81.10
N ASN A 7 8.44 39.25 -80.42
CA ASN A 7 7.07 38.90 -80.81
C ASN A 7 6.92 37.88 -81.98
N PHE A 8 5.98 36.93 -81.77
CA PHE A 8 5.18 36.13 -82.72
C PHE A 8 5.43 34.61 -82.96
N SER A 9 4.43 33.83 -82.50
CA SER A 9 3.67 32.73 -83.17
C SER A 9 4.34 31.39 -83.50
N LYS A 10 3.77 30.26 -83.01
CA LYS A 10 2.69 29.46 -83.66
C LYS A 10 2.75 27.94 -83.33
N VAL A 11 1.55 27.37 -83.13
CA VAL A 11 1.09 25.98 -83.42
C VAL A 11 1.23 24.87 -82.36
N ILE A 12 0.14 24.11 -82.29
CA ILE A 12 -0.40 23.12 -81.35
C ILE A 12 -0.06 21.66 -81.76
N SER A 13 -0.05 20.77 -80.74
CA SER A 13 -0.28 19.30 -80.73
C SER A 13 0.95 18.39 -80.55
N LEU A 14 1.11 17.77 -79.37
CA LEU A 14 0.61 16.42 -79.04
C LEU A 14 1.05 16.00 -77.61
N CYS A 15 0.21 15.19 -76.96
CA CYS A 15 0.25 14.69 -75.58
C CYS A 15 1.60 14.13 -75.07
N PHE A 16 1.92 14.34 -73.80
CA PHE A 16 1.95 13.28 -72.77
C PHE A 16 2.14 13.87 -71.35
N ILE A 17 1.46 13.23 -70.41
CA ILE A 17 1.34 13.51 -68.97
C ILE A 17 2.72 13.49 -68.27
N LEU A 18 2.99 14.50 -67.43
CA LEU A 18 3.66 14.33 -66.11
C LEU A 18 3.61 15.63 -65.30
N LEU A 19 3.19 15.49 -64.04
CA LEU A 19 2.91 16.54 -63.07
C LEU A 19 4.12 17.43 -62.77
N ILE A 20 3.90 18.74 -62.81
CA ILE A 20 4.82 19.76 -62.29
C ILE A 20 4.57 19.90 -60.79
N ILE A 21 5.54 19.47 -59.99
CA ILE A 21 5.77 19.98 -58.64
C ILE A 21 6.63 21.23 -58.83
N SER A 22 6.11 22.42 -58.49
CA SER A 22 6.93 23.62 -58.31
C SER A 22 6.72 24.13 -56.90
N CYS A 23 7.84 24.17 -56.18
CA CYS A 23 8.02 24.70 -54.85
C CYS A 23 7.53 26.15 -54.72
N ASN A 24 6.96 26.49 -53.56
CA ASN A 24 7.19 27.80 -52.99
C ASN A 24 7.37 27.71 -51.47
N ASP A 25 8.59 28.07 -51.10
CA ASP A 25 9.11 28.63 -49.86
C ASP A 25 8.65 28.17 -48.46
N LYS A 26 9.65 27.53 -47.84
CA LYS A 26 9.96 27.37 -46.43
C LYS A 26 9.67 28.63 -45.60
N ASN A 27 8.54 28.63 -44.89
CA ASN A 27 8.42 29.19 -43.54
C ASN A 27 7.07 28.77 -42.93
N LYS A 28 7.00 27.51 -42.50
CA LYS A 28 6.07 27.11 -41.44
C LYS A 28 6.93 26.55 -40.32
N LYS A 29 7.00 27.33 -39.22
CA LYS A 29 7.29 26.77 -37.91
C LYS A 29 6.40 25.53 -37.78
N LYS A 30 7.01 24.35 -37.70
CA LYS A 30 6.36 23.20 -37.07
C LYS A 30 6.15 23.65 -35.63
N GLU A 31 4.98 24.18 -35.32
CA GLU A 31 4.41 23.90 -34.01
C GLU A 31 4.37 22.38 -33.93
N ALA A 32 5.31 21.83 -33.17
CA ALA A 32 5.14 20.51 -32.63
C ALA A 32 3.84 20.60 -31.83
N ALA A 33 2.78 20.00 -32.35
CA ALA A 33 1.63 19.69 -31.53
C ALA A 33 2.19 18.86 -30.37
N GLU A 34 2.29 19.48 -29.20
CA GLU A 34 2.38 18.76 -27.95
C GLU A 34 1.15 17.85 -27.94
N ILE A 35 1.37 16.56 -28.23
CA ILE A 35 0.38 15.53 -27.94
C ILE A 35 0.27 15.58 -26.42
N SER A 36 -0.82 16.14 -25.91
CA SER A 36 -1.15 16.06 -24.50
C SER A 36 -1.21 14.58 -24.14
N THR A 37 -0.23 14.13 -23.37
CA THR A 37 -0.20 12.81 -22.74
C THR A 37 -1.18 12.78 -21.57
N GLU A 38 -2.40 13.28 -21.78
CA GLU A 38 -3.44 13.23 -20.78
C GLU A 38 -4.05 11.83 -20.81
N ILE A 39 -3.96 11.16 -19.65
CA ILE A 39 -4.57 9.85 -19.44
C ILE A 39 -6.09 10.07 -19.48
N SER A 40 -6.73 9.72 -20.60
CA SER A 40 -8.19 9.69 -20.67
C SER A 40 -8.69 8.44 -19.92
N LEU A 41 -9.01 8.62 -18.65
CA LEU A 41 -9.63 7.59 -17.82
C LEU A 41 -11.16 7.60 -18.03
N PRO A 42 -11.83 6.44 -17.86
CA PRO A 42 -13.28 6.41 -17.79
C PRO A 42 -13.83 7.35 -16.73
N GLU A 43 -15.04 7.87 -16.94
CA GLU A 43 -15.78 8.61 -15.92
C GLU A 43 -16.11 7.64 -14.77
N ARG A 44 -15.46 7.83 -13.62
CA ARG A 44 -15.53 6.95 -12.43
C ARG A 44 -15.01 5.52 -12.69
N PRO A 45 -13.68 5.34 -12.87
CA PRO A 45 -13.11 4.04 -13.13
C PRO A 45 -13.24 3.13 -11.91
N ASN A 46 -13.36 1.82 -12.12
CA ASN A 46 -13.16 0.87 -11.04
C ASN A 46 -11.69 0.87 -10.60
N ILE A 47 -11.44 0.54 -9.34
CA ILE A 47 -10.10 0.43 -8.77
C ILE A 47 -9.93 -0.96 -8.17
N LEU A 48 -8.90 -1.68 -8.62
CA LEU A 48 -8.52 -2.98 -8.07
C LEU A 48 -7.10 -2.90 -7.52
N TRP A 49 -6.95 -3.15 -6.22
CA TRP A 49 -5.66 -3.28 -5.57
C TRP A 49 -5.34 -4.76 -5.32
N LEU A 50 -4.25 -5.21 -5.90
CA LEU A 50 -3.67 -6.54 -5.77
C LEU A 50 -2.46 -6.43 -4.83
N VAL A 51 -2.68 -6.74 -3.56
CA VAL A 51 -1.73 -6.46 -2.48
C VAL A 51 -1.06 -7.74 -2.04
N THR A 52 0.27 -7.81 -2.08
CA THR A 52 1.01 -8.94 -1.52
C THR A 52 1.61 -8.60 -0.17
N GLU A 53 1.92 -9.63 0.61
CA GLU A 53 2.58 -9.50 1.92
C GLU A 53 4.11 -9.62 1.82
N ASP A 54 4.84 -8.86 2.62
CA ASP A 54 6.28 -9.07 2.86
C ASP A 54 7.14 -9.24 1.58
N MET A 55 7.01 -8.36 0.58
CA MET A 55 7.62 -8.58 -0.74
C MET A 55 8.50 -7.43 -1.23
N SER A 56 9.79 -7.71 -1.35
CA SER A 56 10.76 -6.90 -2.11
C SER A 56 10.71 -7.20 -3.61
N ALA A 57 11.55 -6.52 -4.39
CA ALA A 57 11.61 -6.62 -5.86
C ALA A 57 12.19 -7.95 -6.43
N TYR A 58 11.83 -9.10 -5.87
CA TYR A 58 12.20 -10.45 -6.35
C TYR A 58 11.36 -10.87 -7.57
N LEU A 59 11.33 -10.02 -8.60
CA LEU A 59 10.50 -10.18 -9.80
C LEU A 59 11.30 -9.86 -11.08
N PRO A 60 11.04 -10.56 -12.20
CA PRO A 60 11.70 -10.28 -13.49
C PRO A 60 11.53 -8.85 -13.96
N SER A 61 10.34 -8.27 -13.80
CA SER A 61 10.03 -6.88 -14.15
C SER A 61 10.80 -5.85 -13.32
N PHE A 62 11.45 -6.26 -12.24
CA PHE A 62 12.28 -5.42 -11.38
C PHE A 62 13.76 -5.87 -11.36
N GLY A 63 14.16 -6.75 -12.27
CA GLY A 63 15.56 -7.14 -12.49
C GLY A 63 15.97 -8.51 -11.93
N ASP A 64 15.07 -9.25 -11.28
CA ASP A 64 15.37 -10.58 -10.74
C ASP A 64 14.72 -11.68 -11.58
N SER A 65 15.52 -12.39 -12.39
CA SER A 65 15.03 -13.45 -13.28
C SER A 65 15.05 -14.86 -12.66
N THR A 66 15.20 -14.97 -11.34
CA THR A 66 15.32 -16.27 -10.66
C THR A 66 14.02 -17.10 -10.74
N ILE A 67 12.86 -16.44 -10.70
CA ILE A 67 11.55 -17.07 -10.77
C ILE A 67 10.74 -16.53 -11.95
N VAL A 68 9.96 -17.40 -12.58
CA VAL A 68 9.05 -17.02 -13.68
C VAL A 68 7.69 -16.63 -13.10
N THR A 69 7.26 -15.40 -13.39
CA THR A 69 5.97 -14.84 -12.96
C THR A 69 5.19 -14.32 -14.17
N PRO A 70 4.54 -15.21 -14.94
CA PRO A 70 3.95 -14.85 -16.23
C PRO A 70 2.82 -13.82 -16.10
N ASN A 71 2.02 -13.86 -15.03
CA ASN A 71 0.90 -12.95 -14.88
C ASN A 71 1.35 -11.53 -14.52
N LEU A 72 2.33 -11.41 -13.63
CA LEU A 72 2.98 -10.14 -13.29
C LEU A 72 3.81 -9.60 -14.44
N SER A 73 4.47 -10.46 -15.21
CA SER A 73 5.18 -10.04 -16.43
C SER A 73 4.19 -9.48 -17.46
N ARG A 74 3.02 -10.11 -17.63
CA ARG A 74 1.93 -9.57 -18.45
C ARG A 74 1.44 -8.23 -17.90
N LEU A 75 1.15 -8.14 -16.60
CA LEU A 75 0.67 -6.91 -15.97
C LEU A 75 1.67 -5.76 -16.14
N ALA A 76 2.97 -6.03 -16.00
CA ALA A 76 4.05 -5.07 -16.25
C ALA A 76 4.10 -4.61 -17.71
N ASN A 77 3.96 -5.54 -18.66
CA ASN A 77 3.94 -5.23 -20.09
C ASN A 77 2.70 -4.42 -20.50
N GLU A 78 1.59 -4.57 -19.80
CA GLU A 78 0.33 -3.84 -20.04
C GLU A 78 0.18 -2.57 -19.20
N GLY A 79 1.09 -2.33 -18.26
CA GLY A 79 1.04 -1.22 -17.31
C GLY A 79 2.34 -0.43 -17.24
N VAL A 80 2.44 0.39 -16.20
CA VAL A 80 3.61 1.21 -15.88
C VAL A 80 4.28 0.62 -14.64
N ILE A 81 5.59 0.43 -14.70
CA ILE A 81 6.39 -0.03 -13.56
C ILE A 81 6.86 1.18 -12.75
N TYR A 82 6.60 1.15 -11.43
CA TYR A 82 7.07 2.16 -10.48
C TYR A 82 8.04 1.48 -9.50
N PRO A 83 9.36 1.58 -9.71
CA PRO A 83 10.34 0.86 -8.89
C PRO A 83 10.59 1.51 -7.52
N ASN A 84 10.09 2.73 -7.29
CA ASN A 84 10.44 3.56 -6.15
C ASN A 84 9.23 3.83 -5.25
N LEU A 85 8.48 2.76 -4.95
CA LEU A 85 7.45 2.74 -3.92
C LEU A 85 8.06 2.36 -2.57
N PHE A 86 7.76 3.14 -1.53
CA PHE A 86 8.24 2.94 -0.17
C PHE A 86 7.10 2.93 0.84
N SER A 87 7.08 1.91 1.71
CA SER A 87 6.26 1.92 2.91
C SER A 87 6.75 2.97 3.93
N THR A 88 5.83 3.43 4.77
CA THR A 88 6.13 4.30 5.92
C THR A 88 6.70 3.54 7.12
N SER A 89 6.57 2.21 7.15
CA SER A 89 7.15 1.36 8.19
C SER A 89 7.49 -0.02 7.64
N GLY A 90 8.44 -0.72 8.25
CA GLY A 90 8.88 -2.05 7.81
C GLY A 90 7.94 -3.19 8.18
N VAL A 91 6.66 -2.94 8.41
CA VAL A 91 5.70 -3.95 8.91
C VAL A 91 4.25 -3.61 8.57
N CYS A 92 3.41 -4.64 8.42
CA CYS A 92 2.08 -4.56 7.81
C CYS A 92 1.14 -3.53 8.45
N ALA A 93 0.95 -3.54 9.77
CA ALA A 93 -0.16 -2.80 10.36
C ALA A 93 -0.02 -1.26 10.31
N PRO A 94 1.13 -0.68 10.70
CA PRO A 94 1.45 0.72 10.44
C PRO A 94 1.35 1.08 8.94
N SER A 95 1.90 0.25 8.05
CA SER A 95 1.87 0.50 6.60
C SER A 95 0.43 0.61 6.07
N ARG A 96 -0.43 -0.29 6.51
CA ARG A 96 -1.86 -0.34 6.13
C ARG A 96 -2.67 0.79 6.76
N ALA A 97 -2.31 1.23 7.97
CA ALA A 97 -2.85 2.44 8.58
C ALA A 97 -2.53 3.68 7.72
N ALA A 98 -1.32 3.78 7.19
CA ALA A 98 -0.94 4.88 6.30
C ALA A 98 -1.73 4.89 4.99
N ILE A 99 -1.85 3.73 4.35
CA ILE A 99 -2.62 3.58 3.10
C ILE A 99 -4.08 3.98 3.29
N THR A 100 -4.71 3.53 4.38
CA THR A 100 -6.16 3.73 4.56
C THR A 100 -6.52 5.14 5.02
N THR A 101 -5.59 5.89 5.63
CA THR A 101 -5.87 7.24 6.17
C THR A 101 -5.20 8.37 5.39
N GLY A 102 -4.14 8.09 4.63
CA GLY A 102 -3.28 9.12 4.04
C GLY A 102 -2.38 9.83 5.05
N MET A 103 -2.20 9.26 6.26
CA MET A 103 -1.40 9.85 7.34
C MET A 103 -0.23 8.96 7.73
N TYR A 104 0.87 9.57 8.19
CA TYR A 104 1.98 8.84 8.77
C TYR A 104 1.53 8.12 10.06
N PRO A 105 1.85 6.82 10.23
CA PRO A 105 1.41 6.09 11.41
C PRO A 105 1.94 6.68 12.73
N SER A 106 3.13 7.28 12.69
CA SER A 106 3.75 7.92 13.86
C SER A 106 3.05 9.20 14.32
N SER A 107 2.24 9.85 13.46
CA SER A 107 1.46 11.03 13.87
C SER A 107 0.08 10.71 14.42
N ILE A 108 -0.40 9.47 14.28
CA ILE A 108 -1.77 9.07 14.68
C ILE A 108 -1.79 7.93 15.72
N GLY A 109 -0.63 7.59 16.28
CA GLY A 109 -0.50 6.49 17.25
C GLY A 109 -0.65 5.09 16.65
N ALA A 110 -0.48 4.94 15.33
CA ALA A 110 -0.61 3.66 14.62
C ALA A 110 0.74 2.95 14.36
N ASN A 111 1.87 3.54 14.76
CA ASN A 111 3.19 3.00 14.42
C ASN A 111 3.64 1.81 15.29
N HIS A 112 3.04 1.62 16.48
CA HIS A 112 3.34 0.50 17.38
C HIS A 112 2.64 -0.77 16.93
N MET A 113 3.36 -1.73 16.34
CA MET A 113 2.80 -2.96 15.78
C MET A 113 2.08 -3.82 16.83
N ARG A 114 0.91 -4.39 16.45
CA ARG A 114 0.09 -5.27 17.30
C ARG A 114 -0.37 -4.59 18.59
N THR A 115 -1.00 -3.42 18.51
CA THR A 115 -1.55 -2.67 19.67
C THR A 115 -2.64 -3.43 20.46
N THR A 116 -3.20 -4.50 19.90
CA THR A 116 -4.22 -5.34 20.54
C THR A 116 -3.70 -6.72 20.98
N SER A 117 -2.38 -6.92 20.98
CA SER A 117 -1.74 -8.17 21.40
C SER A 117 -0.46 -7.85 22.18
N TYR A 118 0.19 -8.85 22.78
CA TYR A 118 1.42 -8.67 23.59
C TYR A 118 1.24 -7.70 24.78
N THR A 119 0.01 -7.53 25.27
CA THR A 119 -0.31 -6.67 26.43
C THR A 119 0.38 -7.16 27.70
N GLU A 120 0.56 -8.48 27.85
CA GLU A 120 1.30 -9.08 28.98
C GLU A 120 2.80 -8.76 28.94
N VAL A 121 3.38 -8.64 27.74
CA VAL A 121 4.81 -8.32 27.55
C VAL A 121 5.06 -6.82 27.75
N THR A 122 4.16 -6.00 27.21
CA THR A 122 4.29 -4.54 27.25
C THR A 122 3.81 -3.92 28.56
N GLY A 123 2.94 -4.61 29.29
CA GLY A 123 2.23 -4.06 30.45
C GLY A 123 1.17 -3.01 30.09
N LEU A 124 0.88 -2.82 28.80
CA LEU A 124 -0.07 -1.84 28.30
C LEU A 124 -1.42 -2.50 27.96
N PRO A 125 -2.55 -1.80 28.13
CA PRO A 125 -3.84 -2.30 27.68
C PRO A 125 -3.90 -2.36 26.14
N ALA A 126 -4.76 -3.24 25.62
CA ALA A 126 -5.06 -3.25 24.19
C ALA A 126 -5.72 -1.92 23.78
N TYR A 127 -5.27 -1.35 22.66
CA TYR A 127 -5.80 -0.07 22.17
C TYR A 127 -5.88 -0.03 20.64
N GLY A 128 -6.67 0.92 20.12
CA GLY A 128 -6.67 1.30 18.71
C GLY A 128 -6.06 2.69 18.53
N ALA A 129 -5.37 2.90 17.42
CA ALA A 129 -4.86 4.22 17.03
C ALA A 129 -6.02 5.22 16.86
N VAL A 130 -5.85 6.45 17.34
CA VAL A 130 -6.87 7.51 17.31
C VAL A 130 -6.36 8.64 16.41
N PRO A 131 -6.72 8.65 15.10
CA PRO A 131 -6.39 9.77 14.24
C PRO A 131 -7.26 10.99 14.56
N PRO A 132 -6.91 12.19 14.06
CA PRO A 132 -7.75 13.40 14.18
C PRO A 132 -9.22 13.21 13.72
N PRO A 133 -10.17 13.99 14.27
CA PRO A 133 -11.61 13.79 14.04
C PRO A 133 -12.11 13.76 12.60
N GLU A 134 -11.51 14.58 11.77
CA GLU A 134 -11.81 14.73 10.35
C GLU A 134 -11.39 13.49 9.53
N VAL A 135 -10.45 12.69 10.04
CA VAL A 135 -9.88 11.55 9.32
C VAL A 135 -10.92 10.45 9.17
N LYS A 136 -11.02 9.91 7.96
CA LYS A 136 -11.85 8.75 7.61
C LYS A 136 -11.00 7.78 6.83
N MET A 137 -11.40 6.51 6.84
CA MET A 137 -10.80 5.54 5.93
C MET A 137 -11.12 5.92 4.49
N ILE A 138 -10.16 5.80 3.59
CA ILE A 138 -10.32 6.13 2.17
C ILE A 138 -11.49 5.38 1.53
N SER A 139 -11.70 4.12 1.94
CA SER A 139 -12.83 3.32 1.48
C SER A 139 -14.18 3.91 1.94
N GLU A 140 -14.27 4.48 3.15
CA GLU A 140 -15.48 5.19 3.57
C GLU A 140 -15.73 6.42 2.70
N LEU A 141 -14.67 7.20 2.38
CA LEU A 141 -14.78 8.38 1.53
C LEU A 141 -15.30 8.00 0.13
N LEU A 142 -14.76 6.94 -0.48
CA LEU A 142 -15.25 6.44 -1.77
C LEU A 142 -16.69 5.91 -1.70
N ARG A 143 -17.10 5.29 -0.59
CA ARG A 143 -18.50 4.85 -0.41
C ARG A 143 -19.47 6.03 -0.37
N ARG A 144 -19.07 7.17 0.21
CA ARG A 144 -19.86 8.41 0.17
C ARG A 144 -20.04 8.93 -1.26
N GLU A 145 -19.08 8.66 -2.14
CA GLU A 145 -19.17 8.96 -3.57
C GLU A 145 -19.97 7.90 -4.36
N GLY A 146 -20.39 6.81 -3.72
CA GLY A 146 -21.20 5.75 -4.32
C GLY A 146 -20.41 4.56 -4.86
N TYR A 147 -19.11 4.45 -4.56
CA TYR A 147 -18.33 3.25 -4.88
C TYR A 147 -18.70 2.09 -3.96
N TYR A 148 -18.79 0.91 -4.54
CA TYR A 148 -18.86 -0.33 -3.78
C TYR A 148 -17.45 -0.76 -3.32
N CYS A 149 -17.22 -0.78 -2.02
CA CYS A 149 -15.88 -0.98 -1.45
C CYS A 149 -15.73 -2.34 -0.77
N THR A 150 -14.73 -3.14 -1.19
CA THR A 150 -14.49 -4.47 -0.63
C THR A 150 -13.03 -4.71 -0.23
N ASN A 151 -12.83 -5.44 0.87
CA ASN A 151 -11.50 -5.91 1.28
C ASN A 151 -11.47 -7.44 1.50
N ASN A 152 -10.64 -8.14 0.72
CA ASN A 152 -10.44 -9.58 0.77
C ASN A 152 -8.99 -9.89 1.13
N TYR A 153 -8.61 -10.36 2.31
CA TYR A 153 -9.39 -10.50 3.54
C TYR A 153 -8.71 -9.79 4.73
N LYS A 154 -7.42 -9.50 4.61
CA LYS A 154 -6.58 -8.97 5.68
C LYS A 154 -6.76 -7.45 5.80
N THR A 155 -6.83 -6.93 7.02
CA THR A 155 -6.98 -5.49 7.30
C THR A 155 -5.74 -4.93 8.00
N ASP A 156 -5.45 -5.39 9.22
CA ASP A 156 -4.32 -4.93 10.06
C ASP A 156 -4.21 -3.39 10.12
N TYR A 157 -5.27 -2.64 10.45
CA TYR A 157 -5.24 -1.16 10.43
C TYR A 157 -4.75 -0.51 11.73
N GLN A 158 -4.43 -1.28 12.78
CA GLN A 158 -4.14 -0.79 14.15
C GLN A 158 -5.34 -0.16 14.88
N PHE A 159 -6.51 -0.26 14.28
CA PHE A 159 -7.79 0.10 14.88
C PHE A 159 -8.89 -0.79 14.28
N ASN A 160 -10.03 -0.85 14.96
CA ASN A 160 -11.20 -1.51 14.43
C ASN A 160 -11.81 -0.64 13.33
N ALA A 161 -11.97 -1.20 12.13
CA ALA A 161 -12.61 -0.50 11.03
C ALA A 161 -14.10 -0.21 11.38
N PRO A 162 -14.57 1.04 11.22
CA PRO A 162 -15.98 1.37 11.31
C PRO A 162 -16.85 0.52 10.38
N VAL A 163 -18.12 0.33 10.72
CA VAL A 163 -19.10 -0.34 9.84
C VAL A 163 -19.32 0.40 8.51
N THR A 164 -18.92 1.68 8.47
CA THR A 164 -18.90 2.53 7.28
C THR A 164 -17.66 2.30 6.39
N ALA A 165 -16.65 1.57 6.85
CA ALA A 165 -15.39 1.40 6.11
C ALA A 165 -15.54 0.56 4.84
N TRP A 166 -16.30 -0.53 4.87
CA TRP A 166 -16.41 -1.47 3.76
C TRP A 166 -17.86 -1.89 3.56
N ASP A 167 -18.29 -2.06 2.31
CA ASP A 167 -19.52 -2.78 2.00
C ASP A 167 -19.36 -4.25 2.37
N GLU A 168 -18.20 -4.83 2.06
CA GLU A 168 -17.82 -6.17 2.48
C GLU A 168 -16.35 -6.28 2.88
N ASN A 169 -16.09 -6.98 3.97
CA ASN A 169 -14.75 -7.32 4.43
C ASN A 169 -14.69 -8.79 4.83
N GLY A 170 -13.71 -9.53 4.31
CA GLY A 170 -13.49 -10.94 4.63
C GLY A 170 -13.21 -11.82 3.40
N PRO A 171 -13.11 -13.14 3.58
CA PRO A 171 -12.62 -14.06 2.54
C PRO A 171 -13.57 -14.21 1.33
N TYR A 172 -14.83 -13.77 1.45
CA TYR A 172 -15.82 -13.78 0.36
C TYR A 172 -16.10 -12.38 -0.22
N ALA A 173 -15.44 -11.33 0.31
CA ALA A 173 -15.63 -9.98 -0.19
C ALA A 173 -15.18 -9.90 -1.65
N HIS A 174 -16.03 -9.35 -2.52
CA HIS A 174 -15.80 -9.34 -3.96
C HIS A 174 -16.63 -8.25 -4.67
N TRP A 175 -16.08 -7.66 -5.74
CA TRP A 175 -16.76 -6.61 -6.51
C TRP A 175 -18.04 -7.08 -7.23
N ARG A 176 -18.25 -8.38 -7.43
CA ARG A 176 -19.47 -8.92 -8.08
C ARG A 176 -20.74 -8.77 -7.24
N ASN A 177 -20.61 -8.43 -5.96
CA ASN A 177 -21.74 -8.26 -5.05
C ASN A 177 -22.31 -6.82 -5.08
N ARG A 178 -21.75 -5.93 -5.90
CA ARG A 178 -22.21 -4.55 -6.10
C ARG A 178 -23.49 -4.48 -6.94
N ASP A 179 -24.15 -3.33 -6.91
CA ASP A 179 -25.28 -3.06 -7.78
C ASP A 179 -24.87 -2.96 -9.27
N LYS A 180 -25.82 -3.20 -10.18
CA LYS A 180 -25.55 -3.11 -11.62
C LYS A 180 -25.01 -1.71 -11.96
N ASP A 181 -23.91 -1.68 -12.73
CA ASP A 181 -23.23 -0.47 -13.20
C ASP A 181 -22.61 0.41 -12.08
N GLN A 182 -22.66 -0.02 -10.82
CA GLN A 182 -21.98 0.66 -9.72
C GLN A 182 -20.45 0.51 -9.87
N PRO A 183 -19.65 1.58 -9.72
CA PRO A 183 -18.20 1.45 -9.72
C PRO A 183 -17.72 0.82 -8.41
N PHE A 184 -16.57 0.16 -8.42
CA PHE A 184 -16.02 -0.48 -7.22
C PHE A 184 -14.60 -0.05 -6.89
N PHE A 185 -14.27 -0.14 -5.60
CA PHE A 185 -12.91 -0.18 -5.09
C PHE A 185 -12.71 -1.50 -4.34
N SER A 186 -11.87 -2.38 -4.88
CA SER A 186 -11.66 -3.71 -4.31
C SER A 186 -10.20 -3.94 -3.98
N VAL A 187 -9.93 -4.40 -2.77
CA VAL A 187 -8.61 -4.84 -2.31
C VAL A 187 -8.59 -6.36 -2.21
N VAL A 188 -7.68 -7.00 -2.94
CA VAL A 188 -7.41 -8.44 -2.88
C VAL A 188 -5.99 -8.64 -2.36
N ASN A 189 -5.89 -9.26 -1.18
CA ASN A 189 -4.66 -9.48 -0.45
C ASN A 189 -4.18 -10.93 -0.63
N PHE A 190 -2.97 -11.09 -1.14
CA PHE A 190 -2.27 -12.36 -1.31
C PHE A 190 -1.33 -12.57 -0.14
N THR A 191 -1.61 -13.55 0.70
CA THR A 191 -0.91 -13.72 1.97
C THR A 191 0.01 -14.94 1.98
N GLU A 192 0.29 -15.49 0.80
CA GLU A 192 1.21 -16.63 0.58
C GLU A 192 2.67 -16.24 0.83
N THR A 193 3.05 -15.00 0.51
CA THR A 193 4.42 -14.47 0.63
C THR A 193 4.76 -13.97 2.04
N HIS A 194 3.79 -13.94 2.97
CA HIS A 194 4.00 -13.52 4.36
C HIS A 194 5.05 -14.40 5.08
N GLU A 195 5.76 -13.87 6.08
CA GLU A 195 6.85 -14.57 6.80
C GLU A 195 6.47 -15.93 7.39
N SER A 196 5.20 -16.08 7.78
CA SER A 196 4.68 -17.37 8.22
C SER A 196 4.76 -18.47 7.15
N GLY A 197 4.86 -18.09 5.87
CA GLY A 197 5.07 -18.96 4.73
C GLY A 197 6.46 -19.61 4.70
N LEU A 198 7.41 -19.12 5.51
CA LEU A 198 8.74 -19.71 5.67
C LEU A 198 8.84 -20.68 6.85
N PHE A 199 7.88 -20.64 7.77
CA PHE A 199 7.90 -21.46 8.99
C PHE A 199 7.83 -22.96 8.66
N GLU A 200 8.33 -23.77 9.59
CA GLU A 200 8.22 -25.23 9.51
C GLU A 200 6.98 -25.76 10.28
N PRO A 201 6.32 -26.82 9.81
CA PRO A 201 6.54 -27.47 8.52
C PRO A 201 6.11 -26.58 7.34
N TYR A 202 6.89 -26.59 6.26
CA TYR A 202 6.56 -25.81 5.06
C TYR A 202 5.24 -26.26 4.43
N GLY A 203 4.38 -25.28 4.15
CA GLY A 203 3.20 -25.47 3.33
C GLY A 203 2.22 -24.30 3.37
N HIS A 204 1.49 -24.16 2.27
CA HIS A 204 0.53 -23.07 2.05
C HIS A 204 -0.72 -23.24 2.90
N ARG A 205 -1.32 -22.11 3.31
CA ARG A 205 -2.61 -22.18 4.03
C ARG A 205 -3.70 -22.59 3.05
N TYR A 206 -4.59 -23.49 3.45
CA TYR A 206 -5.68 -23.93 2.56
C TYR A 206 -6.61 -22.77 2.15
N ILE A 207 -6.71 -21.73 2.98
CA ILE A 207 -7.49 -20.52 2.67
C ILE A 207 -6.92 -19.71 1.51
N GLU A 208 -5.64 -19.85 1.12
CA GLU A 208 -5.08 -19.12 -0.03
C GLU A 208 -5.68 -19.61 -1.36
N LYS A 209 -6.25 -20.82 -1.40
CA LYS A 209 -7.04 -21.31 -2.54
C LYS A 209 -8.27 -20.45 -2.84
N ARG A 210 -8.63 -19.50 -1.97
CA ARG A 210 -9.70 -18.53 -2.20
C ARG A 210 -9.57 -17.72 -3.46
N HIS A 211 -8.35 -17.43 -3.91
CA HIS A 211 -8.15 -16.63 -5.12
C HIS A 211 -8.67 -17.34 -6.37
N TYR A 212 -8.63 -18.68 -6.39
CA TYR A 212 -9.16 -19.51 -7.47
C TYR A 212 -10.68 -19.70 -7.43
N GLN A 213 -11.32 -19.32 -6.32
CA GLN A 213 -12.76 -19.51 -6.05
C GLN A 213 -13.40 -18.18 -5.62
N LEU A 214 -12.76 -17.05 -5.98
CA LEU A 214 -13.12 -15.74 -5.47
C LEU A 214 -14.54 -15.38 -5.93
N GLY A 215 -15.35 -14.85 -5.00
CA GLY A 215 -16.76 -14.55 -5.25
C GLY A 215 -17.72 -15.75 -5.14
N ASP A 216 -17.24 -17.00 -5.03
CA ASP A 216 -18.08 -18.14 -4.69
C ASP A 216 -18.32 -18.22 -3.18
N ARG A 217 -19.51 -17.79 -2.75
CA ARG A 217 -19.95 -17.85 -1.34
C ARG A 217 -20.33 -19.25 -0.87
N SER A 218 -20.53 -20.20 -1.79
CA SER A 218 -20.86 -21.58 -1.48
C SER A 218 -19.61 -22.38 -1.09
N PHE A 219 -18.44 -21.98 -1.60
CA PHE A 219 -17.17 -22.62 -1.31
C PHE A 219 -16.84 -22.55 0.19
N LYS A 220 -16.31 -23.65 0.74
CA LYS A 220 -15.87 -23.75 2.14
C LYS A 220 -14.39 -24.05 2.20
N TRP A 221 -13.64 -23.16 2.85
CA TRP A 221 -12.19 -23.29 3.02
C TRP A 221 -11.87 -24.35 4.07
N LYS A 222 -10.92 -25.22 3.77
CA LYS A 222 -10.32 -26.11 4.77
C LYS A 222 -9.46 -25.27 5.72
N GLU A 223 -9.48 -25.60 7.01
CA GLU A 223 -8.60 -24.98 8.01
C GLU A 223 -7.18 -25.57 7.96
N GLY A 224 -6.20 -24.80 8.45
CA GLY A 224 -4.82 -25.25 8.56
C GLY A 224 -3.98 -25.07 7.28
N ARG A 225 -2.93 -25.89 7.17
CA ARG A 225 -1.89 -25.79 6.12
C ARG A 225 -1.76 -27.10 5.36
N MET A 226 -1.41 -26.99 4.09
CA MET A 226 -0.97 -28.10 3.24
C MET A 226 0.34 -28.66 3.77
N SER A 227 0.63 -29.93 3.46
CA SER A 227 1.99 -30.46 3.67
C SER A 227 2.95 -29.95 2.59
N GLU A 228 4.25 -30.10 2.80
CA GLU A 228 5.25 -29.75 1.77
C GLU A 228 5.05 -30.58 0.48
N GLU A 229 4.60 -31.82 0.61
CA GLU A 229 4.27 -32.69 -0.53
C GLU A 229 3.08 -32.17 -1.32
N GLU A 230 2.03 -31.72 -0.64
CA GLU A 230 0.82 -31.14 -1.24
C GLU A 230 1.03 -29.74 -1.82
N THR A 231 2.06 -29.03 -1.36
CA THR A 231 2.33 -27.64 -1.73
C THR A 231 2.89 -27.54 -3.15
N PRO A 232 2.32 -26.66 -4.02
CA PRO A 232 2.84 -26.42 -5.36
C PRO A 232 4.32 -26.01 -5.36
N LYS A 233 5.10 -26.60 -6.28
CA LYS A 233 6.53 -26.32 -6.46
C LYS A 233 6.75 -25.82 -7.87
N HIS A 234 7.26 -24.60 -7.97
CA HIS A 234 7.46 -23.85 -9.21
C HIS A 234 8.93 -23.77 -9.62
N ILE A 235 9.86 -24.07 -8.69
CA ILE A 235 11.30 -24.08 -8.94
C ILE A 235 11.97 -25.29 -8.30
N ALA A 236 13.01 -25.82 -8.95
CA ALA A 236 13.70 -27.03 -8.51
C ALA A 236 14.42 -26.81 -7.17
N LYS A 237 14.39 -27.82 -6.27
CA LYS A 237 14.96 -27.72 -4.92
C LYS A 237 16.48 -27.53 -4.87
N ASP A 238 17.18 -27.91 -5.94
CA ASP A 238 18.63 -27.77 -6.11
C ASP A 238 19.03 -26.42 -6.72
N THR A 239 18.06 -25.56 -7.05
CA THR A 239 18.32 -24.19 -7.50
C THR A 239 19.13 -23.43 -6.46
N LYS A 240 20.14 -22.69 -6.91
CA LYS A 240 20.99 -21.84 -6.07
C LYS A 240 20.56 -20.39 -6.17
N PHE A 241 20.48 -19.75 -5.01
CA PHE A 241 20.04 -18.37 -4.87
C PHE A 241 21.21 -17.49 -4.45
N ASN A 242 21.24 -16.26 -4.96
CA ASN A 242 22.14 -15.23 -4.45
C ASN A 242 21.64 -14.80 -3.07
N ILE A 243 22.44 -15.04 -2.05
CA ILE A 243 22.10 -14.71 -0.68
C ILE A 243 22.53 -13.26 -0.39
N PRO A 244 21.64 -12.39 0.11
CA PRO A 244 22.03 -11.06 0.55
C PRO A 244 23.18 -11.15 1.58
N PRO A 245 24.19 -10.27 1.51
CA PRO A 245 25.43 -10.39 2.31
C PRO A 245 25.21 -10.30 3.83
N TYR A 246 24.07 -9.75 4.27
CA TYR A 246 23.67 -9.72 5.68
C TYR A 246 23.04 -11.03 6.17
N LEU A 247 22.92 -12.04 5.31
CA LEU A 247 22.51 -13.41 5.65
C LEU A 247 23.66 -14.39 5.33
N PRO A 248 23.82 -15.46 6.13
CA PRO A 248 24.84 -16.48 5.87
C PRO A 248 24.39 -17.41 4.74
N ASP A 249 25.30 -17.73 3.81
CA ASP A 249 25.02 -18.67 2.72
C ASP A 249 25.14 -20.13 3.21
N THR A 250 24.08 -20.61 3.86
CA THR A 250 23.96 -21.99 4.34
C THR A 250 22.82 -22.72 3.63
N GLU A 251 22.79 -24.05 3.74
CA GLU A 251 21.68 -24.85 3.18
C GLU A 251 20.31 -24.45 3.75
N VAL A 252 20.27 -24.01 5.01
CA VAL A 252 19.03 -23.53 5.66
C VAL A 252 18.55 -22.25 4.98
N VAL A 253 19.44 -21.30 4.75
CA VAL A 253 19.10 -20.02 4.11
C VAL A 253 18.73 -20.22 2.64
N GLN A 254 19.47 -21.06 1.91
CA GLN A 254 19.13 -21.45 0.54
C GLN A 254 17.75 -22.12 0.46
N ARG A 255 17.37 -22.94 1.46
CA ARG A 255 16.03 -23.54 1.53
C ARG A 255 14.94 -22.50 1.76
N ASP A 256 15.14 -21.53 2.65
CA ASP A 256 14.13 -20.48 2.86
C ASP A 256 14.01 -19.55 1.64
N MET A 257 15.11 -19.27 0.93
CA MET A 257 15.05 -18.60 -0.37
C MET A 257 14.22 -19.42 -1.37
N TRP A 258 14.43 -20.74 -1.43
CA TRP A 258 13.61 -21.63 -2.26
C TRP A 258 12.12 -21.51 -1.89
N LYS A 259 11.74 -21.57 -0.60
CA LYS A 259 10.35 -21.39 -0.17
C LYS A 259 9.78 -20.03 -0.60
N MET A 260 10.53 -18.96 -0.36
CA MET A 260 10.14 -17.58 -0.72
C MET A 260 9.82 -17.47 -2.22
N TYR A 261 10.70 -17.96 -3.10
CA TYR A 261 10.47 -17.94 -4.54
C TYR A 261 9.29 -18.81 -5.00
N ASN A 262 9.06 -19.98 -4.38
CA ASN A 262 7.86 -20.77 -4.66
C ASN A 262 6.58 -20.05 -4.23
N ASN A 263 6.59 -19.36 -3.09
CA ASN A 263 5.45 -18.57 -2.63
C ASN A 263 5.15 -17.40 -3.58
N ILE A 264 6.19 -16.76 -4.15
CA ILE A 264 6.02 -15.70 -5.17
C ILE A 264 5.36 -16.27 -6.44
N ALA A 265 5.80 -17.43 -6.93
CA ALA A 265 5.22 -18.05 -8.13
C ALA A 265 3.78 -18.53 -7.93
N GLU A 266 3.46 -19.05 -6.74
CA GLU A 266 2.08 -19.37 -6.38
C GLU A 266 1.21 -18.11 -6.30
N MET A 267 1.71 -17.05 -5.67
CA MET A 267 1.01 -15.76 -5.64
C MET A 267 0.76 -15.21 -7.05
N ASP A 268 1.71 -15.32 -7.98
CA ASP A 268 1.52 -14.93 -9.37
C ASP A 268 0.38 -15.72 -10.04
N SER A 269 0.28 -17.03 -9.75
CA SER A 269 -0.81 -17.88 -10.25
C SER A 269 -2.17 -17.48 -9.68
N GLN A 270 -2.22 -17.18 -8.38
CA GLN A 270 -3.41 -16.65 -7.69
C GLN A 270 -3.84 -15.30 -8.28
N LEU A 271 -2.88 -14.40 -8.52
CA LEU A 271 -3.11 -13.10 -9.16
C LEU A 271 -3.68 -13.26 -10.57
N GLY A 272 -3.13 -14.19 -11.36
CA GLY A 272 -3.66 -14.55 -12.68
C GLY A 272 -5.14 -14.96 -12.63
N ALA A 273 -5.54 -15.74 -11.63
CA ALA A 273 -6.93 -16.15 -11.44
C ALA A 273 -7.87 -14.97 -11.13
N VAL A 274 -7.40 -13.98 -10.38
CA VAL A 274 -8.16 -12.76 -10.06
C VAL A 274 -8.28 -11.86 -11.30
N LEU A 275 -7.18 -11.65 -12.05
CA LEU A 275 -7.21 -10.88 -13.30
C LEU A 275 -8.13 -11.52 -14.34
N LYS A 276 -8.10 -12.85 -14.47
CA LYS A 276 -9.00 -13.57 -15.38
C LYS A 276 -10.46 -13.32 -15.03
N GLN A 277 -10.82 -13.27 -13.76
CA GLN A 277 -12.19 -12.96 -13.35
C GLN A 277 -12.62 -11.55 -13.74
N LEU A 278 -11.73 -10.56 -13.60
CA LEU A 278 -11.98 -9.19 -14.03
C LEU A 278 -12.19 -9.10 -15.56
N GLU A 279 -11.44 -9.90 -16.33
CA GLU A 279 -11.58 -10.04 -17.79
C GLU A 279 -12.89 -10.73 -18.19
N ASP A 280 -13.21 -11.86 -17.55
CA ASP A 280 -14.44 -12.63 -17.79
C ASP A 280 -15.70 -11.78 -17.47
N ASP A 281 -15.60 -10.88 -16.49
CA ASP A 281 -16.65 -9.92 -16.15
C ASP A 281 -16.74 -8.74 -17.14
N GLY A 282 -15.81 -8.62 -18.09
CA GLY A 282 -15.74 -7.52 -19.05
C GLY A 282 -15.35 -6.17 -18.42
N LEU A 283 -14.73 -6.18 -17.24
CA LEU A 283 -14.46 -4.96 -16.44
C LEU A 283 -13.04 -4.42 -16.62
N LEU A 284 -12.14 -5.16 -17.25
CA LEU A 284 -10.72 -4.79 -17.36
C LEU A 284 -10.52 -3.39 -17.96
N GLU A 285 -11.22 -3.05 -19.05
CA GLU A 285 -11.07 -1.73 -19.70
C GLU A 285 -11.78 -0.58 -18.98
N ASN A 286 -12.48 -0.86 -17.88
CA ASN A 286 -13.01 0.15 -16.97
C ASN A 286 -12.32 0.12 -15.59
N THR A 287 -11.16 -0.55 -15.47
CA THR A 287 -10.50 -0.74 -14.18
C THR A 287 -9.04 -0.30 -14.22
N ILE A 288 -8.64 0.51 -13.23
CA ILE A 288 -7.23 0.75 -12.90
C ILE A 288 -6.78 -0.34 -11.93
N VAL A 289 -5.79 -1.12 -12.34
CA VAL A 289 -5.28 -2.25 -11.56
C VAL A 289 -3.93 -1.88 -10.97
N PHE A 290 -3.84 -1.87 -9.65
CA PHE A 290 -2.60 -1.70 -8.90
C PHE A 290 -2.12 -3.07 -8.43
N PHE A 291 -0.84 -3.34 -8.57
CA PHE A 291 -0.15 -4.40 -7.87
C PHE A 291 0.96 -3.80 -7.02
N TYR A 292 1.03 -4.15 -5.74
CA TYR A 292 2.11 -3.72 -4.85
C TYR A 292 2.27 -4.63 -3.63
N GLY A 293 3.42 -4.56 -2.95
CA GLY A 293 3.65 -5.20 -1.64
C GLY A 293 3.37 -4.23 -0.48
N ASP A 294 2.88 -4.72 0.67
CA ASP A 294 2.51 -3.91 1.84
C ASP A 294 3.68 -3.46 2.72
N HIS A 295 4.86 -4.04 2.53
CA HIS A 295 6.18 -3.53 2.91
C HIS A 295 7.25 -4.41 2.26
N GLY A 296 8.52 -4.14 2.55
CA GLY A 296 9.65 -4.91 2.02
C GLY A 296 9.66 -6.36 2.49
N GLY A 297 10.69 -7.09 2.07
CA GLY A 297 10.72 -8.55 2.05
C GLY A 297 10.59 -9.26 3.40
N THR A 298 10.49 -10.58 3.30
CA THR A 298 10.16 -11.47 4.42
C THR A 298 11.36 -12.05 5.17
N MET A 299 12.55 -12.00 4.57
CA MET A 299 13.75 -12.59 5.17
C MET A 299 14.25 -11.78 6.37
N PRO A 300 15.06 -12.36 7.27
CA PRO A 300 15.66 -11.60 8.36
C PRO A 300 16.42 -10.36 7.88
N ARG A 301 16.39 -9.28 8.67
CA ARG A 301 16.83 -7.91 8.32
C ARG A 301 16.02 -7.21 7.21
N GLN A 302 14.87 -7.73 6.82
CA GLN A 302 13.91 -7.06 5.94
C GLN A 302 12.77 -6.49 6.79
N LYS A 303 11.68 -7.26 7.00
CA LYS A 303 10.59 -6.91 7.90
C LYS A 303 11.05 -6.51 9.31
N ARG A 304 10.36 -5.52 9.91
CA ARG A 304 10.64 -4.86 11.21
C ARG A 304 11.93 -4.02 11.23
N LEU A 305 12.46 -3.63 10.07
CA LEU A 305 13.54 -2.65 9.95
C LEU A 305 13.17 -1.61 8.89
N ILE A 306 13.78 -0.44 8.97
CA ILE A 306 13.50 0.68 8.07
C ILE A 306 14.56 0.87 6.98
N TYR A 307 15.37 -0.16 6.72
CA TYR A 307 16.21 -0.27 5.52
C TYR A 307 15.35 -0.39 4.24
N ASP A 308 15.89 -0.12 3.06
CA ASP A 308 15.18 -0.26 1.79
C ASP A 308 14.75 -1.71 1.59
N SER A 309 15.49 -2.68 2.14
CA SER A 309 15.08 -4.08 2.20
C SER A 309 13.76 -4.32 2.95
N GLY A 310 13.39 -3.45 3.89
CA GLY A 310 12.14 -3.49 4.67
C GLY A 310 11.09 -2.47 4.23
N LEU A 311 11.45 -1.43 3.50
CA LEU A 311 10.53 -0.36 3.07
C LEU A 311 10.17 -0.39 1.59
N LYS A 312 11.11 -0.75 0.71
CA LYS A 312 10.93 -0.64 -0.75
C LYS A 312 10.15 -1.83 -1.28
N THR A 313 9.08 -1.56 -2.02
CA THR A 313 8.19 -2.60 -2.57
C THR A 313 8.01 -2.44 -4.08
N PRO A 314 7.76 -3.53 -4.82
CA PRO A 314 7.44 -3.42 -6.24
C PRO A 314 6.07 -2.78 -6.43
N MET A 315 5.90 -1.96 -7.46
CA MET A 315 4.59 -1.49 -7.88
C MET A 315 4.42 -1.50 -9.40
N ILE A 316 3.27 -1.99 -9.85
CA ILE A 316 2.83 -1.94 -11.24
C ILE A 316 1.42 -1.35 -11.26
N ILE A 317 1.15 -0.40 -12.14
CA ILE A 317 -0.21 0.12 -12.36
C ILE A 317 -0.58 -0.08 -13.83
N ARG A 318 -1.65 -0.82 -14.07
CA ARG A 318 -2.25 -1.00 -15.40
C ARG A 318 -3.48 -0.11 -15.51
N PHE A 319 -3.45 0.80 -16.48
CA PHE A 319 -4.56 1.70 -16.79
C PHE A 319 -5.44 1.11 -17.91
N PRO A 320 -6.73 1.49 -17.97
CA PRO A 320 -7.58 1.30 -19.14
C PRO A 320 -6.87 1.63 -20.45
N ASN A 321 -7.16 0.89 -21.51
CA ASN A 321 -6.56 1.05 -22.84
C ASN A 321 -5.03 0.93 -22.88
N LYS A 322 -4.41 0.34 -21.83
CA LYS A 322 -2.96 0.13 -21.74
C LYS A 322 -2.17 1.44 -21.88
N VAL A 323 -2.68 2.53 -21.31
CA VAL A 323 -2.01 3.84 -21.34
C VAL A 323 -0.62 3.71 -20.71
N ASN A 324 0.40 4.17 -21.44
CA ASN A 324 1.82 4.10 -21.08
C ASN A 324 2.35 2.67 -20.81
N ALA A 325 1.69 1.65 -21.36
CA ALA A 325 2.10 0.26 -21.17
C ALA A 325 3.56 -0.03 -21.54
N GLY A 326 4.23 -0.85 -20.73
CA GLY A 326 5.63 -1.22 -20.89
C GLY A 326 6.63 -0.12 -20.50
N SER A 327 6.15 1.01 -19.98
CA SER A 327 7.01 2.10 -19.51
C SER A 327 7.37 1.96 -18.02
N LYS A 328 8.30 2.80 -17.59
CA LYS A 328 8.81 2.86 -16.23
C LYS A 328 8.80 4.31 -15.75
N ASP A 329 8.30 4.56 -14.55
CA ASP A 329 8.30 5.87 -13.89
C ASP A 329 9.05 5.80 -12.56
N ASP A 330 10.21 6.46 -12.51
CA ASP A 330 11.14 6.44 -11.38
C ASP A 330 10.77 7.44 -10.25
N GLN A 331 9.59 8.08 -10.28
CA GLN A 331 9.17 8.99 -9.21
C GLN A 331 9.15 8.32 -7.83
N LEU A 332 9.50 9.07 -6.78
CA LEU A 332 9.39 8.61 -5.40
C LEU A 332 7.93 8.59 -4.96
N ILE A 333 7.47 7.46 -4.42
CA ILE A 333 6.09 7.28 -3.96
C ILE A 333 6.13 6.72 -2.55
N SER A 334 5.33 7.27 -1.65
CA SER A 334 5.15 6.79 -0.29
C SER A 334 3.74 6.25 -0.08
N PHE A 335 3.55 5.34 0.87
CA PHE A 335 2.23 4.79 1.17
C PHE A 335 1.21 5.83 1.63
N VAL A 336 1.64 6.93 2.24
CA VAL A 336 0.74 8.06 2.56
C VAL A 336 0.14 8.70 1.33
N ASP A 337 0.75 8.51 0.15
CA ASP A 337 0.28 9.07 -1.12
C ASP A 337 -0.90 8.27 -1.71
N PHE A 338 -1.25 7.10 -1.17
CA PHE A 338 -2.29 6.23 -1.74
C PHE A 338 -3.70 6.81 -1.59
N ALA A 339 -4.09 7.22 -0.38
CA ALA A 339 -5.39 7.84 -0.13
C ALA A 339 -5.64 9.11 -0.98
N PRO A 340 -4.73 10.12 -1.01
CA PRO A 340 -4.93 11.29 -1.86
C PRO A 340 -4.90 10.94 -3.35
N THR A 341 -4.09 9.98 -3.78
CA THR A 341 -4.08 9.53 -5.18
C THR A 341 -5.39 8.86 -5.56
N LEU A 342 -6.00 8.10 -4.66
CA LEU A 342 -7.26 7.43 -4.93
C LEU A 342 -8.40 8.43 -5.12
N LEU A 343 -8.52 9.43 -4.23
CA LEU A 343 -9.47 10.55 -4.41
C LEU A 343 -9.23 11.27 -5.74
N SER A 344 -7.97 11.58 -6.04
CA SER A 344 -7.58 12.26 -7.27
C SER A 344 -7.94 11.47 -8.54
N LEU A 345 -7.86 10.14 -8.50
CA LEU A 345 -8.25 9.25 -9.61
C LEU A 345 -9.76 9.11 -9.75
N THR A 346 -10.53 9.31 -8.67
CA THR A 346 -12.00 9.22 -8.68
C THR A 346 -12.69 10.57 -8.88
N GLY A 347 -11.92 11.66 -9.05
CA GLY A 347 -12.42 13.01 -9.33
C GLY A 347 -12.68 13.86 -8.07
N SER A 348 -12.15 13.46 -6.92
CA SER A 348 -12.30 14.16 -5.65
C SER A 348 -11.00 14.81 -5.21
N GLU A 349 -11.12 16.02 -4.68
CA GLU A 349 -9.98 16.74 -4.12
C GLU A 349 -9.47 16.06 -2.85
N PRO A 350 -8.15 15.79 -2.73
CA PRO A 350 -7.57 15.30 -1.49
C PRO A 350 -7.83 16.25 -0.31
N TYR A 351 -8.15 15.69 0.85
CA TYR A 351 -8.40 16.48 2.06
C TYR A 351 -7.11 17.07 2.65
N ASP A 352 -7.17 18.29 3.17
CA ASP A 352 -6.03 19.03 3.74
C ASP A 352 -5.29 18.32 4.89
N TYR A 353 -5.97 17.41 5.62
CA TYR A 353 -5.36 16.65 6.71
C TYR A 353 -4.46 15.51 6.22
N MET A 354 -4.56 15.11 4.94
CA MET A 354 -3.73 14.04 4.38
C MET A 354 -2.28 14.52 4.27
N GLN A 355 -1.36 13.69 4.75
CA GLN A 355 0.08 14.02 4.79
C GLN A 355 0.85 13.48 3.57
N GLY A 356 0.17 12.73 2.70
CA GLY A 356 0.66 12.36 1.38
C GLY A 356 0.31 13.38 0.31
N GLN A 357 0.71 13.09 -0.93
CA GLN A 357 0.35 13.89 -2.10
C GLN A 357 -0.14 12.99 -3.22
N ALA A 358 -1.17 13.41 -3.97
CA ALA A 358 -1.62 12.65 -5.12
C ALA A 358 -0.52 12.61 -6.20
N PHE A 359 -0.12 11.42 -6.66
CA PHE A 359 0.89 11.26 -7.72
C PHE A 359 0.29 10.96 -9.11
N LEU A 360 -1.02 10.73 -9.17
CA LEU A 360 -1.83 10.53 -10.37
C LEU A 360 -3.20 11.22 -10.21
N GLY A 361 -3.97 11.26 -11.29
CA GLY A 361 -5.33 11.80 -11.31
C GLY A 361 -5.40 13.31 -11.46
N GLU A 362 -6.61 13.85 -11.36
CA GLU A 362 -6.94 15.26 -11.61
C GLU A 362 -6.20 16.22 -10.68
N PHE A 363 -6.06 15.84 -9.41
CA PHE A 363 -5.43 16.62 -8.35
C PHE A 363 -3.96 16.23 -8.12
N LYS A 364 -3.30 15.64 -9.13
CA LYS A 364 -1.87 15.30 -9.06
C LYS A 364 -1.04 16.52 -8.61
N ALA A 365 -0.16 16.29 -7.64
CA ALA A 365 0.74 17.32 -7.13
C ALA A 365 1.61 17.92 -8.24
N LYS A 366 1.72 19.26 -8.25
CA LYS A 366 2.50 20.01 -9.25
C LYS A 366 4.00 19.76 -9.14
N ASN A 367 4.49 19.59 -7.92
CA ASN A 367 5.89 19.31 -7.64
C ASN A 367 6.08 17.81 -7.44
N LYS A 368 7.20 17.27 -7.95
CA LYS A 368 7.57 15.88 -7.70
C LYS A 368 8.01 15.73 -6.24
N ARG A 369 7.71 14.57 -5.64
CA ARG A 369 8.20 14.20 -4.31
C ARG A 369 9.73 14.10 -4.31
N GLU A 370 10.38 14.86 -3.43
CA GLU A 370 11.83 14.85 -3.25
C GLU A 370 12.29 13.85 -2.18
N TYR A 371 11.46 13.64 -1.15
CA TYR A 371 11.79 12.79 0.00
C TYR A 371 10.65 11.82 0.36
N ILE A 372 11.04 10.63 0.81
CA ILE A 372 10.19 9.66 1.51
C ILE A 372 10.71 9.47 2.93
N TYR A 373 9.80 9.13 3.84
CA TYR A 373 10.10 9.00 5.27
C TYR A 373 9.64 7.64 5.78
N GLY A 374 10.37 7.10 6.74
CA GLY A 374 10.06 5.83 7.41
C GLY A 374 10.20 5.94 8.92
N ALA A 375 9.33 5.25 9.66
CA ALA A 375 9.34 5.21 11.11
C ALA A 375 9.23 3.78 11.64
N ALA A 376 9.95 3.50 12.73
CA ALA A 376 9.82 2.32 13.56
C ALA A 376 9.68 2.74 15.01
N ASP A 377 8.77 2.10 15.74
CA ASP A 377 8.63 2.24 17.21
C ASP A 377 8.59 0.86 17.84
N ARG A 378 7.43 0.40 18.34
CA ARG A 378 7.28 -0.97 18.86
C ARG A 378 7.01 -1.97 17.75
N PHE A 379 7.76 -3.07 17.76
CA PHE A 379 7.44 -4.28 17.02
C PHE A 379 7.09 -5.39 17.99
N ASP A 380 5.84 -5.84 17.96
CA ASP A 380 5.32 -6.89 18.83
C ASP A 380 5.65 -6.56 20.31
N GLY A 381 6.45 -7.35 21.02
CA GLY A 381 6.80 -7.09 22.42
C GLY A 381 7.89 -6.04 22.68
N PHE A 382 8.57 -5.51 21.65
CA PHE A 382 9.87 -4.85 21.82
C PHE A 382 9.96 -3.52 21.07
N THR A 383 10.59 -2.51 21.68
CA THR A 383 10.55 -1.13 21.17
C THR A 383 11.92 -0.67 20.67
N ASP A 384 11.97 -0.17 19.43
CA ASP A 384 13.12 0.53 18.86
C ASP A 384 12.65 1.74 18.06
N ALA A 385 12.90 2.94 18.59
CA ALA A 385 12.49 4.19 17.96
C ALA A 385 13.53 4.61 16.92
N ILE A 386 13.17 4.51 15.65
CA ILE A 386 14.05 4.85 14.53
C ILE A 386 13.26 5.68 13.52
N ARG A 387 13.90 6.69 12.93
CA ARG A 387 13.32 7.52 11.87
C ARG A 387 14.28 7.60 10.69
N ALA A 388 13.74 7.61 9.48
CA ALA A 388 14.52 7.69 8.25
C ALA A 388 13.93 8.70 7.28
N VAL A 389 14.81 9.34 6.51
CA VAL A 389 14.46 10.12 5.33
C VAL A 389 15.36 9.68 4.17
N ARG A 390 14.78 9.56 2.99
CA ARG A 390 15.47 9.13 1.78
C ARG A 390 15.09 10.03 0.62
N ASP A 391 16.09 10.50 -0.13
CA ASP A 391 15.89 11.12 -1.44
C ASP A 391 16.03 10.07 -2.56
N SER A 392 16.20 10.48 -3.82
CA SER A 392 16.35 9.53 -4.93
C SER A 392 17.53 8.55 -4.77
N ARG A 393 18.58 8.92 -4.02
CA ARG A 393 19.85 8.19 -3.91
C ARG A 393 20.27 7.93 -2.46
N PHE A 394 20.25 8.94 -1.61
CA PHE A 394 20.78 8.87 -0.26
C PHE A 394 19.67 8.64 0.76
N LYS A 395 20.03 7.94 1.82
CA LYS A 395 19.14 7.70 2.97
C LYS A 395 19.86 7.99 4.26
N TYR A 396 19.20 8.79 5.09
CA TYR A 396 19.60 9.07 6.46
C TYR A 396 18.69 8.33 7.42
N ILE A 397 19.29 7.74 8.46
CA ILE A 397 18.59 7.08 9.56
C ILE A 397 19.08 7.69 10.87
N ARG A 398 18.16 7.95 11.78
CA ARG A 398 18.44 8.37 13.16
C ARG A 398 17.89 7.36 14.14
N ASN A 399 18.76 6.88 15.02
CA ASN A 399 18.42 5.95 16.09
C ASN A 399 18.23 6.71 17.41
N TYR A 400 17.05 6.59 18.01
CA TYR A 400 16.71 7.24 19.28
C TYR A 400 17.03 6.37 20.51
N ARG A 401 17.45 5.12 20.29
CA ARG A 401 17.99 4.20 21.29
C ARG A 401 19.33 3.59 20.85
N PRO A 402 20.41 4.38 20.75
CA PRO A 402 21.71 3.89 20.30
C PRO A 402 22.38 2.90 21.28
N GLU A 403 21.97 2.91 22.55
CA GLU A 403 22.46 2.02 23.60
C GLU A 403 21.98 0.57 23.48
N GLN A 404 21.02 0.30 22.58
CA GLN A 404 20.55 -1.05 22.26
C GLN A 404 20.89 -1.42 20.82
N GLY A 405 21.10 -2.71 20.56
CA GLY A 405 21.27 -3.26 19.22
C GLY A 405 20.03 -3.15 18.32
N TYR A 406 20.16 -3.54 17.06
CA TYR A 406 19.04 -3.62 16.11
C TYR A 406 18.21 -4.89 16.28
N TYR A 407 18.81 -5.96 16.80
CA TYR A 407 18.13 -7.23 16.97
C TYR A 407 17.13 -7.16 18.14
N LEU A 408 15.84 -7.27 17.81
CA LEU A 408 14.76 -7.50 18.77
C LEU A 408 14.40 -8.99 18.82
N PRO A 409 14.30 -9.63 20.01
CA PRO A 409 14.00 -11.07 20.12
C PRO A 409 12.51 -11.34 19.93
N ILE A 410 12.05 -11.27 18.68
CA ILE A 410 10.65 -11.42 18.30
C ILE A 410 10.35 -12.89 18.03
N ASP A 411 9.62 -13.55 18.94
CA ASP A 411 9.25 -14.97 18.85
C ASP A 411 8.69 -15.36 17.48
N TYR A 412 7.80 -14.52 16.93
CA TYR A 412 7.19 -14.79 15.62
C TYR A 412 8.22 -14.88 14.50
N ARG A 413 9.23 -13.99 14.47
CA ARG A 413 10.32 -14.04 13.48
C ARG A 413 11.28 -15.19 13.75
N GLU A 414 11.50 -15.55 15.01
CA GLU A 414 12.36 -16.67 15.40
C GLU A 414 11.80 -18.05 14.98
N ASN A 415 10.57 -18.12 14.47
CA ASN A 415 10.04 -19.30 13.79
C ASN A 415 10.59 -19.51 12.37
N ILE A 416 11.27 -18.51 11.79
CA ILE A 416 11.91 -18.62 10.47
C ILE A 416 13.23 -19.41 10.62
N PRO A 417 13.44 -20.53 9.90
CA PRO A 417 14.68 -21.31 9.99
C PRO A 417 15.96 -20.50 9.76
N THR A 418 15.96 -19.56 8.80
CA THR A 418 17.08 -18.63 8.58
C THR A 418 17.39 -17.77 9.82
N MET A 419 16.37 -17.34 10.56
CA MET A 419 16.58 -16.59 11.81
C MET A 419 17.21 -17.49 12.88
N GLN A 420 16.76 -18.73 13.00
CA GLN A 420 17.33 -19.70 13.93
C GLN A 420 18.80 -20.01 13.59
N GLU A 421 19.12 -20.11 12.30
CA GLU A 421 20.50 -20.34 11.84
C GLU A 421 21.41 -19.14 12.12
N LEU A 422 20.92 -17.91 11.92
CA LEU A 422 21.62 -16.69 12.32
C LEU A 422 21.94 -16.69 13.82
N LEU A 423 20.97 -17.02 14.67
CA LEU A 423 21.16 -17.09 16.12
C LEU A 423 22.17 -18.17 16.51
N ARG A 424 22.08 -19.36 15.89
CA ARG A 424 23.03 -20.45 16.11
C ARG A 424 24.46 -20.07 15.73
N LEU A 425 24.64 -19.39 14.60
CA LEU A 425 25.96 -18.93 14.13
C LEU A 425 26.49 -17.77 14.98
N ARG A 426 25.62 -16.86 15.44
CA ARG A 426 25.97 -15.81 16.42
C ARG A 426 26.55 -16.42 17.68
N ASP A 427 25.82 -17.36 18.29
CA ASP A 427 26.20 -17.98 19.56
C ASP A 427 27.47 -18.83 19.41
N ALA A 428 27.75 -19.32 18.21
CA ALA A 428 28.98 -20.03 17.87
C ALA A 428 30.15 -19.10 17.48
N GLY A 429 29.96 -17.78 17.41
CA GLY A 429 30.98 -16.83 16.97
C GLY A 429 31.41 -16.99 15.50
N LYS A 430 30.48 -17.43 14.63
CA LYS A 430 30.73 -17.78 13.22
C LYS A 430 30.15 -16.79 12.20
N LEU A 431 29.45 -15.75 12.65
CA LEU A 431 29.00 -14.68 11.77
C LEU A 431 30.20 -13.85 11.30
N ASP A 432 30.16 -13.42 10.04
CA ASP A 432 31.15 -12.47 9.54
C ASP A 432 30.88 -11.04 10.06
N SER A 433 31.71 -10.08 9.66
CA SER A 433 31.59 -8.69 10.11
C SER A 433 30.31 -8.01 9.64
N VAL A 434 29.74 -8.39 8.49
CA VAL A 434 28.52 -7.79 7.95
C VAL A 434 27.29 -8.34 8.68
N GLN A 435 27.21 -9.66 8.83
CA GLN A 435 26.12 -10.34 9.52
C GLN A 435 26.09 -9.97 11.01
N SER A 436 27.25 -9.78 11.63
CA SER A 436 27.36 -9.40 13.04
C SER A 436 26.84 -8.00 13.35
N LEU A 437 26.78 -7.08 12.37
CA LEU A 437 26.28 -5.71 12.57
C LEU A 437 24.88 -5.70 13.21
N TRP A 438 24.02 -6.62 12.78
CA TRP A 438 22.64 -6.66 13.26
C TRP A 438 22.52 -7.06 14.75
N PHE A 439 23.51 -7.80 15.26
CA PHE A 439 23.57 -8.31 16.63
C PHE A 439 24.48 -7.49 17.56
N GLY A 440 24.95 -6.32 17.12
CA GLY A 440 25.72 -5.41 17.97
C GLY A 440 24.95 -5.06 19.25
N SER A 441 25.65 -4.87 20.37
CA SER A 441 25.03 -4.45 21.64
C SER A 441 24.59 -2.99 21.65
N THR A 442 25.11 -2.19 20.70
CA THR A 442 24.79 -0.77 20.48
C THR A 442 24.68 -0.53 18.98
N LYS A 443 24.14 0.62 18.59
CA LYS A 443 24.07 1.08 17.20
C LYS A 443 24.44 2.56 17.06
N PRO A 444 24.90 3.02 15.89
CA PRO A 444 25.21 4.43 15.66
C PRO A 444 23.99 5.33 15.89
N VAL A 445 24.21 6.54 16.40
CA VAL A 445 23.13 7.55 16.53
C VAL A 445 22.60 7.96 15.15
N GLU A 446 23.52 8.10 14.19
CA GLU A 446 23.23 8.54 12.83
C GLU A 446 23.81 7.56 11.82
N GLU A 447 23.06 7.31 10.76
CA GLU A 447 23.47 6.48 9.64
C GLU A 447 23.18 7.19 8.32
N LEU A 448 24.12 7.09 7.38
CA LEU A 448 23.96 7.63 6.04
C LEU A 448 24.39 6.57 5.03
N TYR A 449 23.55 6.32 4.03
CA TYR A 449 23.82 5.35 2.98
C TYR A 449 23.65 5.98 1.60
N ASP A 450 24.55 5.62 0.68
CA ASP A 450 24.36 5.78 -0.75
C ASP A 450 23.68 4.52 -1.29
N CYS A 451 22.35 4.53 -1.38
CA CYS A 451 21.57 3.35 -1.76
C CYS A 451 21.77 2.91 -3.21
N GLN A 452 22.47 3.71 -4.04
CA GLN A 452 22.82 3.32 -5.41
C GLN A 452 24.13 2.50 -5.44
N LEU A 453 25.13 2.89 -4.65
CA LEU A 453 26.41 2.18 -4.56
C LEU A 453 26.37 1.03 -3.55
N ASP A 454 25.52 1.15 -2.54
CA ASP A 454 25.32 0.17 -1.48
C ASP A 454 23.82 -0.15 -1.31
N PRO A 455 23.24 -0.97 -2.20
CA PRO A 455 21.81 -1.28 -2.19
C PRO A 455 21.37 -2.12 -0.99
N HIS A 456 22.30 -2.61 -0.17
CA HIS A 456 22.02 -3.37 1.05
C HIS A 456 22.19 -2.52 2.32
N GLU A 457 22.63 -1.27 2.20
CA GLU A 457 22.82 -0.32 3.31
C GLU A 457 23.72 -0.91 4.42
N ILE A 458 24.93 -1.32 4.04
CA ILE A 458 25.92 -1.96 4.93
C ILE A 458 26.96 -0.94 5.42
N ASN A 459 27.38 -0.04 4.55
CA ASN A 459 28.49 0.89 4.76
C ASN A 459 27.95 2.24 5.23
N ASN A 460 27.93 2.45 6.55
CA ASN A 460 27.50 3.72 7.13
C ASN A 460 28.52 4.85 6.84
N LEU A 461 28.09 5.87 6.10
CA LEU A 461 28.86 7.03 5.66
C LEU A 461 28.76 8.23 6.61
N ALA A 462 28.03 8.15 7.73
CA ALA A 462 27.75 9.30 8.59
C ALA A 462 29.02 9.97 9.15
N ASN A 463 30.09 9.21 9.37
CA ASN A 463 31.38 9.73 9.84
C ASN A 463 32.35 10.09 8.71
N ASN A 464 31.95 9.96 7.45
CA ASN A 464 32.81 10.29 6.31
C ASN A 464 32.72 11.80 5.99
N PRO A 465 33.82 12.57 6.12
CA PRO A 465 33.82 14.01 5.86
C PRO A 465 33.35 14.42 4.45
N GLU A 466 33.53 13.56 3.44
CA GLU A 466 33.07 13.83 2.07
C GLU A 466 31.54 13.93 1.96
N TYR A 467 30.82 13.30 2.88
CA TYR A 467 29.35 13.26 2.88
C TYR A 467 28.72 14.16 3.96
N ALA A 468 29.51 15.00 4.64
CA ALA A 468 29.03 15.83 5.74
C ALA A 468 27.87 16.78 5.35
N GLU A 469 27.91 17.36 4.15
CA GLU A 469 26.82 18.22 3.65
C GLU A 469 25.56 17.41 3.33
N THR A 470 25.69 16.19 2.78
CA THR A 470 24.57 15.29 2.54
C THR A 470 23.92 14.86 3.85
N LEU A 471 24.73 14.49 4.85
CA LEU A 471 24.27 14.16 6.20
C LEU A 471 23.45 15.32 6.78
N LYS A 472 24.02 16.52 6.78
CA LYS A 472 23.38 17.74 7.33
C LYS A 472 22.09 18.09 6.61
N LYS A 473 22.04 17.95 5.28
CA LYS A 473 20.85 18.18 4.48
C LYS A 473 19.72 17.23 4.89
N LEU A 474 20.01 15.93 4.93
CA LEU A 474 18.98 14.92 5.22
C LEU A 474 18.60 14.90 6.69
N SER A 475 19.52 15.09 7.63
CA SER A 475 19.18 15.20 9.04
C SER A 475 18.28 16.40 9.33
N GLY A 476 18.57 17.55 8.72
CA GLY A 476 17.69 18.73 8.80
C GLY A 476 16.35 18.54 8.11
N GLU A 477 16.28 17.73 7.05
CA GLU A 477 15.01 17.37 6.42
C GLU A 477 14.17 16.43 7.29
N LEU A 478 14.82 15.49 7.99
CA LEU A 478 14.14 14.65 8.97
C LEU A 478 13.55 15.48 10.12
N ASP A 479 14.29 16.46 10.63
CA ASP A 479 13.82 17.35 11.70
C ASP A 479 12.56 18.13 11.28
N LYS A 480 12.53 18.65 10.04
CA LYS A 480 11.35 19.32 9.51
C LYS A 480 10.16 18.39 9.45
N TRP A 481 10.35 17.18 8.92
CA TRP A 481 9.25 16.21 8.80
C TRP A 481 8.69 15.83 10.17
N ILE A 482 9.55 15.49 11.14
CA ILE A 482 9.14 15.17 12.52
C ILE A 482 8.31 16.31 13.12
N ALA A 483 8.78 17.55 12.98
CA ALA A 483 8.05 18.72 13.47
C ALA A 483 6.71 18.93 12.75
N ASN A 484 6.67 18.77 11.43
CA ASN A 484 5.47 19.00 10.61
C ASN A 484 4.34 18.02 10.94
N ILE A 485 4.67 16.76 11.22
CA ILE A 485 3.67 15.74 11.53
C ILE A 485 3.40 15.58 13.02
N GLY A 486 4.10 16.35 13.88
CA GLY A 486 3.98 16.27 15.33
C GLY A 486 4.49 14.96 15.95
N ASP A 487 5.42 14.28 15.28
CA ASP A 487 5.98 12.99 15.75
C ASP A 487 6.89 13.20 16.97
N GLN A 488 6.79 12.29 17.94
CA GLN A 488 7.56 12.31 19.17
C GLN A 488 8.27 10.96 19.38
N PRO A 489 9.43 10.71 18.74
CA PRO A 489 10.09 9.40 18.78
C PRO A 489 10.49 8.90 20.18
N ASN A 490 10.62 9.82 21.14
CA ASN A 490 10.97 9.51 22.53
C ASN A 490 9.76 9.42 23.47
N LEU A 491 8.53 9.64 22.98
CA LEU A 491 7.32 9.55 23.80
C LEU A 491 7.12 8.10 24.27
N PRO A 492 7.09 7.83 25.59
CA PRO A 492 6.74 6.51 26.09
C PRO A 492 5.35 6.11 25.63
N GLU A 493 5.16 4.86 25.19
CA GLU A 493 3.87 4.41 24.65
C GLU A 493 2.73 4.54 25.68
N GLY A 494 3.00 4.35 26.97
CA GLY A 494 2.01 4.62 28.03
C GLY A 494 1.52 6.07 28.06
N GLU A 495 2.42 7.05 27.84
CA GLU A 495 2.05 8.47 27.75
C GLU A 495 1.32 8.78 26.45
N LEU A 496 1.68 8.11 25.34
CA LEU A 496 0.90 8.17 24.10
C LEU A 496 -0.54 7.71 24.35
N LEU A 497 -0.76 6.61 25.08
CA LEU A 497 -2.11 6.16 25.43
C LEU A 497 -2.89 7.21 26.22
N THR A 498 -2.25 7.86 27.19
CA THR A 498 -2.87 8.97 27.94
C THR A 498 -3.28 10.11 27.00
N GLN A 499 -2.48 10.43 25.97
CA GLN A 499 -2.84 11.44 24.97
C GLN A 499 -4.00 10.97 24.08
N LEU A 500 -3.94 9.74 23.55
CA LEU A 500 -4.97 9.18 22.67
C LEU A 500 -6.34 9.03 23.36
N TRP A 501 -6.35 8.83 24.68
CA TRP A 501 -7.56 8.67 25.49
C TRP A 501 -7.93 9.93 26.27
N GLU A 502 -7.30 11.07 25.97
CA GLU A 502 -7.60 12.37 26.61
C GLU A 502 -7.53 12.32 28.15
N GLY A 503 -6.64 11.49 28.69
CA GLY A 503 -6.47 11.28 30.13
C GLY A 503 -7.30 10.15 30.74
N GLU A 504 -8.21 9.53 30.00
CA GLU A 504 -8.99 8.39 30.48
C GLU A 504 -8.14 7.13 30.65
N GLU A 505 -8.49 6.28 31.63
CA GLU A 505 -7.74 5.03 31.93
C GLU A 505 -8.09 3.86 31.00
N VAL A 506 -9.20 3.98 30.26
CA VAL A 506 -9.72 2.94 29.38
C VAL A 506 -10.06 3.52 28.02
N GLN A 507 -9.92 2.69 26.98
CA GLN A 507 -10.30 3.06 25.62
C GLN A 507 -11.72 3.67 25.57
N PRO A 508 -11.85 4.93 25.11
CA PRO A 508 -13.13 5.61 25.04
C PRO A 508 -14.15 4.89 24.16
N VAL A 509 -15.43 5.15 24.43
CA VAL A 509 -16.57 4.57 23.70
C VAL A 509 -17.26 5.66 22.89
N THR A 510 -17.57 5.36 21.63
CA THR A 510 -18.36 6.27 20.77
C THR A 510 -19.77 6.38 21.33
N LEU A 511 -20.27 7.61 21.51
CA LEU A 511 -21.62 7.87 21.99
C LEU A 511 -22.66 7.38 20.99
N ASN A 512 -23.77 6.84 21.51
CA ASN A 512 -24.89 6.40 20.67
C ASN A 512 -25.40 7.54 19.78
N PRO A 513 -25.75 7.26 18.52
CA PRO A 513 -26.34 8.25 17.63
C PRO A 513 -27.79 8.57 18.04
N THR A 514 -28.26 9.77 17.68
CA THR A 514 -29.68 10.18 17.78
C THR A 514 -30.27 10.28 16.38
N ALA A 515 -31.57 10.02 16.26
CA ALA A 515 -32.32 10.16 15.02
C ALA A 515 -33.52 11.10 15.24
N ASP A 516 -33.52 12.22 14.53
CA ASP A 516 -34.55 13.25 14.59
C ASP A 516 -35.42 13.19 13.34
N PHE A 517 -36.72 12.97 13.52
CA PHE A 517 -37.69 12.94 12.42
C PHE A 517 -38.16 14.36 12.10
N LEU A 518 -37.59 14.93 11.04
CA LEU A 518 -37.90 16.27 10.54
C LEU A 518 -38.87 16.17 9.36
N ALA A 519 -40.16 16.36 9.64
CA ALA A 519 -41.26 16.27 8.67
C ALA A 519 -41.31 14.92 7.92
N SER A 520 -40.60 14.80 6.79
CA SER A 520 -40.56 13.59 5.95
C SER A 520 -39.19 12.89 5.89
N THR A 521 -38.18 13.47 6.54
CA THR A 521 -36.80 12.97 6.55
C THR A 521 -36.35 12.62 7.96
N VAL A 522 -35.39 11.70 8.08
CA VAL A 522 -34.66 11.43 9.31
C VAL A 522 -33.28 12.06 9.23
N ALA A 523 -32.93 12.86 10.24
CA ALA A 523 -31.58 13.37 10.44
C ALA A 523 -30.91 12.57 11.56
N ILE A 524 -29.70 12.07 11.32
CA ILE A 524 -28.94 11.29 12.30
C ILE A 524 -27.74 12.10 12.76
N THR A 525 -27.50 12.17 14.07
CA THR A 525 -26.34 12.86 14.63
C THR A 525 -25.64 12.02 15.69
N CYS A 526 -24.38 12.33 15.99
CA CYS A 526 -23.63 11.74 17.09
C CYS A 526 -22.81 12.84 17.76
N ALA A 527 -22.84 12.91 19.09
CA ALA A 527 -22.11 13.91 19.86
C ALA A 527 -20.60 13.63 19.95
N THR A 528 -20.16 12.40 19.67
CA THR A 528 -18.72 12.10 19.56
C THR A 528 -18.19 12.72 18.27
N GLU A 529 -17.30 13.70 18.42
CA GLU A 529 -16.67 14.38 17.30
C GLU A 529 -16.00 13.36 16.36
N GLY A 530 -16.10 13.58 15.05
CA GLY A 530 -15.47 12.74 14.04
C GLY A 530 -16.01 11.31 13.94
N ALA A 531 -17.10 10.96 14.62
CA ALA A 531 -17.71 9.64 14.50
C ALA A 531 -18.30 9.42 13.09
N SER A 532 -17.96 8.29 12.48
CA SER A 532 -18.65 7.81 11.28
C SER A 532 -19.98 7.20 11.68
N ILE A 533 -21.05 7.48 10.94
CA ILE A 533 -22.40 6.99 11.23
C ILE A 533 -22.82 6.02 10.13
N GLY A 534 -23.04 4.77 10.50
CA GLY A 534 -23.60 3.75 9.63
C GLY A 534 -25.08 3.50 9.95
N TYR A 535 -25.87 3.15 8.93
CA TYR A 535 -27.26 2.75 9.13
C TYR A 535 -27.70 1.57 8.26
N LYS A 536 -28.75 0.87 8.68
CA LYS A 536 -29.46 -0.16 7.92
C LYS A 536 -30.96 0.09 7.99
N ILE A 537 -31.65 -0.14 6.88
CA ILE A 537 -33.10 -0.08 6.82
C ILE A 537 -33.61 -1.52 6.74
N THR A 538 -34.59 -1.83 7.57
CA THR A 538 -35.41 -3.04 7.50
C THR A 538 -36.77 -2.65 6.96
N ASP A 539 -37.19 -3.25 5.85
CA ASP A 539 -38.46 -2.99 5.19
C ASP A 539 -39.64 -3.74 5.83
N ASP A 540 -40.86 -3.48 5.33
CA ASP A 540 -42.12 -4.10 5.77
C ASP A 540 -42.11 -5.65 5.66
N ASN A 541 -41.23 -6.22 4.82
CA ASN A 541 -41.04 -7.66 4.68
C ASN A 541 -40.06 -8.23 5.71
N LYS A 542 -39.60 -7.40 6.66
CA LYS A 542 -38.62 -7.72 7.71
C LYS A 542 -37.27 -8.19 7.19
N LYS A 543 -36.90 -7.81 5.95
CA LYS A 543 -35.58 -8.15 5.41
C LYS A 543 -34.62 -7.01 5.71
N GLU A 544 -33.76 -7.20 6.70
CA GLU A 544 -32.70 -6.22 7.00
C GLU A 544 -31.60 -6.28 5.93
N SER A 545 -31.12 -5.11 5.50
CA SER A 545 -29.90 -5.03 4.69
C SER A 545 -28.73 -5.69 5.41
N THR A 546 -28.00 -6.57 4.73
CA THR A 546 -26.77 -7.15 5.28
C THR A 546 -25.65 -6.13 5.36
N VAL A 547 -25.70 -5.07 4.53
CA VAL A 547 -24.67 -4.03 4.39
C VAL A 547 -25.10 -2.76 5.11
N TRP A 548 -24.19 -2.18 5.91
CA TRP A 548 -24.36 -0.88 6.54
C TRP A 548 -24.13 0.24 5.53
N GLN A 549 -25.07 1.15 5.36
CA GLN A 549 -24.93 2.34 4.52
C GLN A 549 -24.21 3.47 5.28
N VAL A 550 -23.47 4.32 4.57
CA VAL A 550 -22.81 5.50 5.16
C VAL A 550 -23.81 6.64 5.23
N TYR A 551 -24.07 7.19 6.42
CA TYR A 551 -24.90 8.38 6.56
C TYR A 551 -24.12 9.63 6.12
N VAL A 552 -24.66 10.35 5.13
CA VAL A 552 -24.08 11.59 4.59
C VAL A 552 -25.00 12.77 4.86
N ASP A 553 -26.28 12.64 4.49
CA ASP A 553 -27.30 13.67 4.60
C ASP A 553 -28.63 13.10 5.10
N PRO A 554 -29.53 13.94 5.66
CA PRO A 554 -30.88 13.54 5.99
C PRO A 554 -31.61 12.94 4.77
N PHE A 555 -32.31 11.82 4.98
CA PHE A 555 -32.98 11.09 3.90
C PHE A 555 -34.41 10.73 4.26
N LYS A 556 -35.23 10.40 3.25
CA LYS A 556 -36.60 9.94 3.46
C LYS A 556 -36.59 8.48 3.91
N LEU A 557 -37.20 8.21 5.06
CA LEU A 557 -37.37 6.86 5.57
C LEU A 557 -38.78 6.34 5.18
N PRO A 558 -38.92 5.13 4.61
CA PRO A 558 -40.22 4.54 4.30
C PRO A 558 -41.12 4.40 5.54
N GLU A 559 -42.44 4.49 5.38
CA GLU A 559 -43.40 4.19 6.46
C GLU A 559 -43.27 2.71 6.89
N ASN A 560 -43.49 2.41 8.18
CA ASN A 560 -43.38 1.07 8.78
C ASN A 560 -41.99 0.42 8.69
N SER A 561 -40.95 1.21 8.41
CA SER A 561 -39.58 0.70 8.37
C SER A 561 -38.85 0.88 9.71
N THR A 562 -37.88 0.01 9.94
CA THR A 562 -37.00 0.07 11.10
C THR A 562 -35.59 0.48 10.66
N LEU A 563 -35.00 1.43 11.38
CA LEU A 563 -33.66 1.96 11.15
C LEU A 563 -32.73 1.48 12.27
N SER A 564 -31.72 0.67 11.93
CA SER A 564 -30.62 0.30 12.82
C SER A 564 -29.44 1.24 12.56
N ILE A 565 -28.89 1.90 13.58
CA ILE A 565 -27.86 2.94 13.47
C ILE A 565 -26.69 2.61 14.40
N GLN A 566 -25.46 2.77 13.93
CA GLN A 566 -24.27 2.66 14.75
C GLN A 566 -23.30 3.79 14.41
N SER A 567 -22.77 4.46 15.42
CA SER A 567 -21.67 5.41 15.28
C SER A 567 -20.35 4.76 15.70
N HIS A 568 -19.26 5.12 15.04
CA HIS A 568 -17.94 4.66 15.41
C HIS A 568 -16.88 5.71 15.08
N ARG A 569 -16.22 6.23 16.12
CA ARG A 569 -15.00 7.02 15.99
C ARG A 569 -13.79 6.10 15.90
N ILE A 570 -12.95 6.27 14.87
CA ILE A 570 -11.71 5.48 14.71
C ILE A 570 -10.86 5.59 15.99
N GLY A 571 -10.41 4.43 16.48
CA GLY A 571 -9.64 4.31 17.71
C GLY A 571 -10.48 4.19 18.99
N PHE A 572 -11.77 4.52 18.95
CA PHE A 572 -12.72 4.31 20.05
C PHE A 572 -13.40 2.94 19.91
N LYS A 573 -14.05 2.46 20.97
CA LYS A 573 -15.02 1.37 20.87
C LYS A 573 -16.27 1.87 20.12
N PRO A 574 -16.92 1.03 19.28
CA PRO A 574 -18.14 1.42 18.58
C PRO A 574 -19.29 1.67 19.57
N SER A 575 -20.27 2.47 19.17
CA SER A 575 -21.50 2.63 19.94
C SER A 575 -22.33 1.34 19.96
N GLY A 576 -23.33 1.30 20.84
CA GLY A 576 -24.42 0.34 20.70
C GLY A 576 -25.18 0.58 19.39
N ILE A 577 -25.90 -0.44 18.91
CA ILE A 577 -26.82 -0.28 17.78
C ILE A 577 -28.11 0.34 18.32
N VAL A 578 -28.45 1.53 17.83
CA VAL A 578 -29.70 2.23 18.13
C VAL A 578 -30.74 1.83 17.08
N VAL A 579 -31.90 1.37 17.53
CA VAL A 579 -33.00 0.94 16.65
C VAL A 579 -34.16 1.93 16.77
N VAL A 580 -34.60 2.46 15.64
CA VAL A 580 -35.67 3.47 15.57
C VAL A 580 -36.72 3.01 14.58
N ASN A 581 -38.00 3.12 14.94
CA ASN A 581 -39.12 2.76 14.07
C ASN A 581 -39.80 4.03 13.56
N LYS A 582 -40.22 4.03 12.30
CA LYS A 582 -41.06 5.08 11.73
C LYS A 582 -42.48 4.61 11.51
#